data_AF-A0A9D0KXJ2-F1
#
_entry.id   AF-A0A9D0KXJ2-F1
#
_cell.length_a   1.000
_cell.length_b   1.000
_cell.length_c   1.000
_cell.angle_alpha   90.00
_cell.angle_beta   90.00
_cell.angle_gamma   90.00
#
_symmetry.space_group_name_H-M   'P 1'
#
loop_
_entity.id
_entity.type
_entity.pdbx_description
1 polymer ?
#
loop_
_entity_poly.entity_id
_entity_poly.type
_entity_poly.pdbx_seq_one_letter_code
_entity_poly.pdbx_strand_id
1 'polypeptide(L)'
;MNRERSVELLNKAISEELTAIHQYMYFHFVLDDLGYDLLASIFKKTAIDEMLHTERFAERILFLGGEIEMKPAKDIEHIRDPEKMLEWAMKAEEEAVDMYNEFAVEATNNRDAGTKQIFEAVIMDEERHYDMFNIEYENLKKFGTEYLSQQAMERSKRMGSTGGQSQQ
;
A
#
# COMPACT_ATOMS: atom_id res chain seq x y z
N MET A 1 -6.90 27.47 -13.62
CA MET A 1 -6.53 26.10 -13.25
C MET A 1 -5.56 25.59 -14.30
N ASN A 2 -4.31 25.29 -13.91
CA ASN A 2 -3.32 24.71 -14.82
C ASN A 2 -3.54 23.19 -14.90
N ARG A 3 -4.31 22.73 -15.90
CA ARG A 3 -4.76 21.34 -15.99
C ARG A 3 -3.63 20.38 -16.37
N GLU A 4 -2.76 20.79 -17.28
CA GLU A 4 -1.65 19.98 -17.77
C GLU A 4 -0.73 19.59 -16.61
N ARG A 5 -0.33 20.57 -15.79
CA ARG A 5 0.50 20.30 -14.61
C ARG A 5 -0.19 19.40 -13.58
N SER A 6 -1.50 19.57 -13.32
CA SER A 6 -2.23 18.65 -12.45
C SER A 6 -2.25 17.22 -12.98
N VAL A 7 -2.44 17.04 -14.29
CA VAL A 7 -2.42 15.71 -14.94
C VAL A 7 -1.06 15.05 -14.81
N GLU A 8 0.04 15.79 -15.00
CA GLU A 8 1.40 15.27 -14.79
C GLU A 8 1.61 14.72 -13.37
N LEU A 9 1.17 15.47 -12.35
CA LEU A 9 1.29 15.05 -10.95
C LEU A 9 0.47 13.79 -10.66
N LEU A 10 -0.75 13.72 -11.20
CA LEU A 10 -1.63 12.56 -11.04
C LEU A 10 -1.08 11.32 -11.76
N ASN A 11 -0.49 11.46 -12.95
CA ASN A 11 0.16 10.33 -13.62
C ASN A 11 1.40 9.85 -12.87
N LYS A 12 2.17 10.77 -12.26
CA LYS A 12 3.26 10.40 -11.35
C LYS A 12 2.72 9.64 -10.13
N ALA A 13 1.63 10.10 -9.52
CA ALA A 13 0.98 9.39 -8.43
C ALA A 13 0.58 7.96 -8.83
N ILE A 14 -0.12 7.78 -9.95
CA ILE A 14 -0.48 6.45 -10.49
C ILE A 14 0.75 5.55 -10.64
N SER A 15 1.89 6.07 -11.10
CA SER A 15 3.09 5.25 -11.26
C SER A 15 3.68 4.75 -9.93
N GLU A 16 3.60 5.55 -8.86
CA GLU A 16 4.04 5.16 -7.53
C GLU A 16 3.04 4.18 -6.91
N GLU A 17 1.74 4.43 -7.02
CA GLU A 17 0.69 3.50 -6.55
C GLU A 17 0.80 2.12 -7.22
N LEU A 18 1.02 2.09 -8.53
CA LEU A 18 1.25 0.84 -9.25
C LEU A 18 2.50 0.11 -8.76
N THR A 19 3.52 0.82 -8.30
CA THR A 19 4.70 0.19 -7.67
C THR A 19 4.32 -0.42 -6.33
N ALA A 20 3.61 0.32 -5.47
CA ALA A 20 3.13 -0.14 -4.17
C ALA A 20 2.22 -1.36 -4.29
N ILE A 21 1.22 -1.33 -5.20
CA ILE A 21 0.33 -2.46 -5.50
C ILE A 21 1.13 -3.74 -5.80
N HIS A 22 2.08 -3.67 -6.74
CA HIS A 22 2.85 -4.85 -7.13
C HIS A 22 3.76 -5.34 -5.98
N GLN A 23 4.40 -4.41 -5.26
CA GLN A 23 5.29 -4.74 -4.17
C GLN A 23 4.54 -5.39 -2.99
N TYR A 24 3.42 -4.79 -2.57
CA TYR A 24 2.60 -5.29 -1.46
C TYR A 24 1.92 -6.61 -1.81
N MET A 25 1.47 -6.81 -3.05
CA MET A 25 0.97 -8.12 -3.47
C MET A 25 2.07 -9.19 -3.47
N TYR A 26 3.30 -8.85 -3.87
CA TYR A 26 4.44 -9.77 -3.76
C TYR A 26 4.71 -10.15 -2.29
N PHE A 27 4.74 -9.17 -1.38
CA PHE A 27 4.89 -9.44 0.06
C PHE A 27 3.75 -10.30 0.62
N HIS A 28 2.50 -9.99 0.26
CA HIS A 28 1.34 -10.79 0.61
C HIS A 28 1.54 -12.26 0.23
N PHE A 29 1.95 -12.55 -1.01
CA PHE A 29 2.15 -13.93 -1.47
C PHE A 29 3.25 -14.65 -0.70
N VAL A 30 4.37 -13.98 -0.45
CA VAL A 30 5.47 -14.58 0.31
C VAL A 30 5.06 -14.87 1.75
N LEU A 31 4.38 -13.92 2.42
CA LEU A 31 3.95 -14.06 3.81
C LEU A 31 2.84 -15.11 3.97
N ASP A 32 1.92 -15.21 3.01
CA ASP A 32 0.90 -16.25 2.99
C ASP A 32 1.53 -17.65 2.81
N ASP A 33 2.53 -17.80 1.94
CA ASP A 33 3.27 -19.06 1.79
C ASP A 33 3.99 -19.47 3.09
N LEU A 34 4.55 -18.49 3.82
CA LEU A 34 5.19 -18.70 5.12
C LEU A 34 4.21 -18.96 6.27
N GLY A 35 2.92 -18.74 6.05
CA GLY A 35 1.87 -18.95 7.04
C GLY A 35 1.67 -17.79 8.02
N TYR A 36 2.15 -16.59 7.69
CA TYR A 36 1.99 -15.37 8.49
C TYR A 36 0.74 -14.60 8.08
N ASP A 37 -0.43 -15.19 8.37
CA ASP A 37 -1.73 -14.76 7.86
C ASP A 37 -2.08 -13.31 8.20
N LEU A 38 -1.70 -12.81 9.38
CA LEU A 38 -1.98 -11.45 9.80
C LEU A 38 -1.23 -10.46 8.92
N LEU A 39 0.10 -10.62 8.80
CA LEU A 39 0.93 -9.77 7.96
C LEU A 39 0.50 -9.87 6.48
N ALA A 40 0.26 -11.09 5.99
CA ALA A 40 -0.21 -11.32 4.63
C ALA A 40 -1.54 -10.60 4.36
N SER A 41 -2.47 -10.61 5.32
CA SER A 41 -3.75 -9.88 5.24
C SER A 41 -3.54 -8.37 5.17
N ILE A 42 -2.65 -7.83 6.00
CA ILE A 42 -2.35 -6.40 6.05
C ILE A 42 -1.85 -5.93 4.68
N PHE A 43 -0.79 -6.55 4.15
CA PHE A 43 -0.24 -6.19 2.84
C PHE A 43 -1.26 -6.32 1.70
N LYS A 44 -2.11 -7.36 1.72
CA LYS A 44 -3.17 -7.52 0.72
C LYS A 44 -4.19 -6.39 0.78
N LYS A 45 -4.61 -5.98 1.98
CA LYS A 45 -5.60 -4.91 2.15
C LYS A 45 -5.03 -3.57 1.70
N THR A 46 -3.81 -3.25 2.14
CA THR A 46 -3.11 -2.04 1.69
C THR A 46 -2.96 -2.02 0.16
N ALA A 47 -2.55 -3.13 -0.46
CA ALA A 47 -2.49 -3.21 -1.93
C ALA A 47 -3.84 -2.97 -2.62
N ILE A 48 -4.96 -3.30 -1.99
CA ILE A 48 -6.30 -3.02 -2.52
C ILE A 48 -6.66 -1.54 -2.32
N ASP A 49 -6.27 -0.94 -1.20
CA ASP A 49 -6.45 0.48 -0.95
C ASP A 49 -5.67 1.30 -2.01
N GLU A 50 -4.47 0.89 -2.39
CA GLU A 50 -3.68 1.56 -3.45
C GLU A 50 -4.32 1.42 -4.85
N MET A 51 -5.05 0.33 -5.10
CA MET A 51 -5.86 0.19 -6.32
C MET A 51 -6.98 1.25 -6.36
N LEU A 52 -7.58 1.56 -5.20
CA LEU A 52 -8.60 2.60 -5.09
C LEU A 52 -8.00 4.00 -5.21
N HIS A 53 -6.78 4.24 -4.71
CA HIS A 53 -6.07 5.49 -4.94
C HIS A 53 -5.78 5.70 -6.43
N THR A 54 -5.26 4.66 -7.09
CA THR A 54 -5.03 4.64 -8.54
C THR A 54 -6.30 4.97 -9.32
N GLU A 55 -7.43 4.36 -8.96
CA GLU A 55 -8.74 4.65 -9.57
C GLU A 55 -9.11 6.12 -9.42
N ARG A 56 -9.02 6.68 -8.21
CA ARG A 56 -9.34 8.09 -7.92
C ARG A 56 -8.46 9.05 -8.73
N PHE A 57 -7.17 8.76 -8.87
CA PHE A 57 -6.27 9.58 -9.69
C PHE A 57 -6.62 9.48 -11.18
N ALA A 58 -6.88 8.28 -11.68
CA ALA A 58 -7.24 8.05 -13.08
C ALA A 58 -8.54 8.77 -13.46
N GLU A 59 -9.59 8.67 -12.63
CA GLU A 59 -10.84 9.41 -12.80
C GLU A 59 -10.60 10.91 -12.84
N ARG A 60 -9.71 11.42 -11.97
CA ARG A 60 -9.37 12.84 -11.93
C ARG A 60 -8.64 13.30 -13.19
N ILE A 61 -7.71 12.51 -13.72
CA ILE A 61 -7.00 12.79 -14.98
C ILE A 61 -7.99 12.93 -16.13
N LEU A 62 -8.89 11.95 -16.28
CA LEU A 62 -9.89 11.94 -17.36
C LEU A 62 -10.85 13.13 -17.22
N PHE A 63 -11.28 13.47 -16.00
CA PHE A 63 -12.09 14.66 -15.75
C PHE A 63 -11.39 15.95 -16.22
N LEU A 64 -10.07 16.05 -16.05
CA LEU A 64 -9.28 17.20 -16.50
C LEU A 64 -9.05 17.21 -18.03
N GLY A 65 -9.40 16.12 -18.72
CA GLY A 65 -9.22 15.93 -20.15
C GLY A 65 -7.83 15.41 -20.54
N GLY A 66 -7.10 14.83 -19.59
CA GLY A 66 -5.80 14.17 -19.82
C GLY A 66 -5.94 12.70 -20.19
N GLU A 67 -4.80 12.06 -20.47
CA GLU A 67 -4.69 10.62 -20.72
C GLU A 67 -3.98 9.94 -19.54
N ILE A 68 -4.37 8.69 -19.24
CA ILE A 68 -3.84 7.93 -18.10
C ILE A 68 -2.60 7.13 -18.52
N GLU A 69 -1.56 7.16 -17.70
CA GLU A 69 -0.34 6.37 -17.88
C GLU A 69 -0.27 5.23 -16.86
N MET A 70 -0.58 4.01 -17.30
CA MET A 70 -0.59 2.81 -16.44
C MET A 70 0.78 2.11 -16.44
N LYS A 71 1.79 2.74 -15.84
CA LYS A 71 3.14 2.18 -15.76
C LYS A 71 3.74 2.35 -14.35
N PRO A 72 4.21 1.27 -13.70
CA PRO A 72 4.93 1.38 -12.43
C PRO A 72 6.20 2.24 -12.55
N ALA A 73 6.48 3.01 -11.49
CA ALA A 73 7.68 3.83 -11.38
C ALA A 73 8.97 3.00 -11.23
N LYS A 74 8.88 1.85 -10.54
CA LYS A 74 10.05 0.99 -10.24
C LYS A 74 9.71 -0.48 -10.43
N ASP A 75 10.76 -1.28 -10.62
CA ASP A 75 10.65 -2.75 -10.57
C ASP A 75 10.46 -3.22 -9.13
N ILE A 76 9.84 -4.38 -8.96
CA ILE A 76 9.62 -4.99 -7.63
C ILE A 76 10.92 -5.52 -7.01
N GLU A 77 11.04 -5.40 -5.70
CA GLU A 77 12.12 -5.96 -4.90
C GLU A 77 11.74 -7.32 -4.31
N HIS A 78 12.56 -8.34 -4.55
CA HIS A 78 12.32 -9.70 -4.08
C HIS A 78 12.76 -9.96 -2.63
N ILE A 79 12.30 -9.12 -1.69
CA ILE A 79 12.56 -9.27 -0.26
C ILE A 79 11.77 -10.48 0.28
N ARG A 80 12.38 -11.30 1.13
CA ARG A 80 11.72 -12.50 1.73
C ARG A 80 11.74 -12.52 3.26
N ASP A 81 12.38 -11.53 3.86
CA ASP A 81 12.48 -11.36 5.32
C ASP A 81 11.32 -10.47 5.79
N PRO A 82 10.43 -10.95 6.69
CA PRO A 82 9.28 -10.18 7.16
C PRO A 82 9.64 -8.84 7.83
N GLU A 83 10.77 -8.77 8.55
CA GLU A 83 11.21 -7.52 9.19
C GLU A 83 11.54 -6.48 8.12
N LYS A 84 12.28 -6.90 7.09
CA LYS A 84 12.66 -6.02 5.97
C LYS A 84 11.47 -5.63 5.10
N MET A 85 10.45 -6.49 4.99
CA MET A 85 9.21 -6.12 4.28
C MET A 85 8.48 -4.99 4.99
N LEU A 86 8.39 -5.06 6.33
CA LEU A 86 7.77 -4.01 7.14
C LEU A 86 8.58 -2.71 7.10
N GLU A 87 9.91 -2.80 7.20
CA GLU A 87 10.81 -1.64 7.03
C GLU A 87 10.63 -0.97 5.66
N TRP A 88 10.58 -1.77 4.60
CA TRP A 88 10.35 -1.26 3.24
C TRP A 88 9.00 -0.56 3.15
N ALA A 89 7.94 -1.16 3.69
CA ALA A 89 6.60 -0.61 3.65
C ALA A 89 6.49 0.71 4.40
N MET A 90 6.95 0.78 5.66
CA MET A 90 6.96 2.03 6.43
C MET A 90 7.71 3.15 5.69
N LYS A 91 8.86 2.83 5.10
CA LYS A 91 9.61 3.81 4.32
C LYS A 91 8.86 4.26 3.07
N ALA A 92 8.22 3.34 2.36
CA ALA A 92 7.43 3.67 1.18
C ALA A 92 6.25 4.61 1.54
N GLU A 93 5.54 4.32 2.63
CA GLU A 93 4.44 5.16 3.12
C GLU A 93 4.92 6.55 3.56
N GLU A 94 6.06 6.63 4.26
CA GLU A 94 6.67 7.92 4.64
C GLU A 94 7.04 8.76 3.40
N GLU A 95 7.69 8.14 2.40
CA GLU A 95 8.02 8.78 1.14
C GLU A 95 6.76 9.21 0.34
N ALA A 96 5.68 8.42 0.40
CA ALA A 96 4.40 8.74 -0.22
C ALA A 96 3.72 9.94 0.44
N VAL A 97 3.67 10.00 1.77
CA VAL A 97 3.14 11.14 2.54
C VAL A 97 3.88 12.43 2.16
N ASP A 98 5.22 12.41 2.15
CA ASP A 98 6.03 13.58 1.78
C ASP A 98 5.72 14.02 0.35
N MET A 99 5.72 13.08 -0.60
CA MET A 99 5.41 13.35 -2.00
C MET A 99 4.01 13.94 -2.18
N TYR A 100 2.98 13.39 -1.54
CA TYR A 100 1.62 13.85 -1.70
C TYR A 100 1.38 15.21 -1.03
N ASN A 101 2.09 15.53 0.05
CA ASN A 101 2.09 16.88 0.61
C ASN A 101 2.64 17.90 -0.39
N GLU A 102 3.75 17.59 -1.07
CA GLU A 102 4.27 18.44 -2.15
C GLU A 102 3.27 18.58 -3.30
N PHE A 103 2.61 17.49 -3.70
CA PHE A 103 1.63 17.52 -4.79
C PHE A 103 0.38 18.32 -4.43
N ALA A 104 -0.08 18.28 -3.17
CA ALA A 104 -1.18 19.10 -2.69
C ALA A 104 -0.83 20.61 -2.72
N VAL A 105 0.41 20.98 -2.39
CA VAL A 105 0.90 22.35 -2.52
C VAL A 105 0.94 22.78 -4.00
N GLU A 106 1.47 21.94 -4.88
CA GLU A 106 1.50 22.21 -6.32
C GLU A 106 0.09 22.35 -6.93
N ALA A 107 -0.84 21.46 -6.55
CA ALA A 107 -2.25 21.56 -6.95
C ALA A 107 -2.89 22.89 -6.47
N THR A 108 -2.52 23.35 -5.27
CA THR A 108 -2.93 24.67 -4.76
C THR A 108 -2.40 25.80 -5.65
N ASN A 109 -1.10 25.76 -5.99
CA ASN A 109 -0.46 26.74 -6.86
C ASN A 109 -1.09 26.76 -8.27
N ASN A 110 -1.54 25.60 -8.76
CA ASN A 110 -2.26 25.45 -10.02
C ASN A 110 -3.73 25.91 -9.96
N ARG A 111 -4.22 26.35 -8.80
CA ARG A 111 -5.64 26.67 -8.54
C ARG A 111 -6.57 25.50 -8.83
N ASP A 112 -6.18 24.30 -8.42
CA ASP A 112 -6.90 23.05 -8.60
C ASP A 112 -7.28 22.44 -7.23
N ALA A 113 -8.32 23.01 -6.62
CA ALA A 113 -8.77 22.58 -5.29
C ALA A 113 -9.31 21.15 -5.27
N GLY A 114 -9.86 20.65 -6.38
CA GLY A 114 -10.38 19.27 -6.45
C GLY A 114 -9.26 18.24 -6.43
N THR A 115 -8.19 18.46 -7.21
CA THR A 115 -7.00 17.59 -7.19
C THR A 115 -6.28 17.67 -5.84
N LYS A 116 -6.17 18.88 -5.26
CA LYS A 116 -5.64 19.05 -3.90
C LYS A 116 -6.37 18.17 -2.88
N GLN A 117 -7.71 18.22 -2.85
CA GLN A 117 -8.50 17.43 -1.91
C GLN A 117 -8.31 15.92 -2.09
N ILE A 118 -8.07 15.46 -3.31
CA ILE A 118 -7.76 14.05 -3.57
C ILE A 118 -6.41 13.68 -2.93
N PHE A 119 -5.35 14.47 -3.15
CA PHE A 119 -4.05 14.23 -2.49
C PHE A 119 -4.14 14.32 -0.96
N GLU A 120 -4.84 15.32 -0.41
CA GLU A 120 -5.06 15.42 1.05
C GLU A 120 -5.77 14.20 1.63
N ALA A 121 -6.73 13.63 0.89
CA ALA A 121 -7.40 12.41 1.34
C ALA A 121 -6.48 11.18 1.27
N VAL A 122 -5.64 11.07 0.24
CA VAL A 122 -4.67 9.98 0.12
C VAL A 122 -3.59 10.08 1.21
N ILE A 123 -3.08 11.27 1.53
CA ILE A 123 -2.15 11.47 2.66
C ILE A 123 -2.68 10.85 3.95
N MET A 124 -3.97 11.08 4.25
CA MET A 124 -4.59 10.51 5.45
C MET A 124 -4.69 8.98 5.39
N ASP A 125 -4.75 8.39 4.20
CA ASP A 125 -4.76 6.95 3.99
C ASP A 125 -3.34 6.38 4.21
N GLU A 126 -2.31 7.00 3.64
CA GLU A 126 -0.90 6.59 3.81
C GLU A 126 -0.41 6.70 5.26
N GLU A 127 -0.81 7.75 5.99
CA GLU A 127 -0.49 7.86 7.42
C GLU A 127 -1.08 6.68 8.22
N ARG A 128 -2.25 6.15 7.83
CA ARG A 128 -2.84 4.97 8.47
C ARG A 128 -2.15 3.69 8.04
N HIS A 129 -1.74 3.58 6.78
CA HIS A 129 -0.93 2.46 6.29
C HIS A 129 0.39 2.38 7.06
N TYR A 130 1.10 3.52 7.17
CA TYR A 130 2.33 3.64 7.95
C TYR A 130 2.14 3.17 9.39
N ASP A 131 1.14 3.70 10.12
CA ASP A 131 0.90 3.34 11.52
C ASP A 131 0.63 1.84 11.68
N MET A 132 -0.16 1.25 10.77
CA MET A 132 -0.44 -0.18 10.76
C MET A 132 0.85 -1.02 10.56
N PHE A 133 1.71 -0.65 9.61
CA PHE A 133 3.00 -1.35 9.42
C PHE A 133 3.94 -1.16 10.62
N ASN A 134 3.99 0.04 11.18
CA ASN A 134 4.82 0.36 12.34
C ASN A 134 4.40 -0.42 13.59
N ILE A 135 3.10 -0.59 13.84
CA ILE A 135 2.60 -1.43 14.94
C ILE A 135 3.12 -2.87 14.80
N GLU A 136 3.03 -3.46 13.62
CA GLU A 136 3.48 -4.84 13.42
C GLU A 136 5.00 -4.97 13.39
N TYR A 137 5.71 -3.96 12.90
CA TYR A 137 7.17 -3.88 13.00
C TYR A 137 7.61 -3.85 14.47
N GLU A 138 7.03 -2.96 15.29
CA GLU A 138 7.34 -2.87 16.72
C GLU A 138 6.98 -4.16 17.47
N ASN A 139 5.87 -4.82 17.12
CA ASN A 139 5.53 -6.14 17.66
C ASN A 139 6.61 -7.17 17.31
N LEU A 140 7.05 -7.21 16.06
CA LEU A 140 8.11 -8.10 15.60
C LEU A 140 9.44 -7.80 16.31
N LYS A 141 9.83 -6.53 16.48
CA LYS A 141 11.04 -6.14 17.22
C LYS A 141 10.97 -6.54 18.69
N LYS A 142 9.81 -6.36 19.32
CA LYS A 142 9.59 -6.62 20.74
C LYS A 142 9.56 -8.12 21.06
N PHE A 143 8.93 -8.91 20.21
CA PHE A 143 8.65 -10.33 20.47
C PHE A 143 9.46 -11.28 19.59
N GLY A 144 10.23 -10.79 18.62
CA GLY A 144 11.12 -11.59 17.79
C GLY A 144 10.41 -12.71 17.04
N THR A 145 11.06 -13.88 16.97
CA THR A 145 10.54 -15.04 16.23
C THR A 145 9.29 -15.64 16.88
N GLU A 146 9.03 -15.38 18.17
CA GLU A 146 7.82 -15.81 18.85
C GLU A 146 6.56 -15.18 18.23
N TYR A 147 6.61 -13.93 17.79
CA TYR A 147 5.50 -13.27 17.10
C TYR A 147 5.15 -13.97 15.78
N LEU A 148 6.15 -14.31 14.96
CA LEU A 148 5.94 -15.06 13.72
C LEU A 148 5.49 -16.51 13.99
N SER A 149 6.04 -17.13 15.03
CA SER A 149 5.67 -18.49 15.44
C SER A 149 4.20 -18.57 15.86
N GLN A 150 3.70 -17.56 16.57
CA GLN A 150 2.29 -17.49 16.95
C GLN A 150 1.38 -17.47 15.72
N GLN A 151 1.67 -16.64 14.72
CA GLN A 151 0.87 -16.58 13.49
C GLN A 151 0.85 -17.92 12.74
N ALA A 152 2.01 -18.56 12.56
CA ALA A 152 2.11 -19.86 11.89
C ALA A 152 1.36 -20.98 12.65
N MET A 153 1.42 -20.97 13.99
CA MET A 153 0.68 -21.89 14.83
C MET A 153 -0.83 -21.66 14.75
N GLU A 154 -1.29 -20.41 14.71
CA GLU A 154 -2.70 -20.07 14.55
C GLU A 154 -3.25 -20.55 13.20
N ARG A 155 -2.51 -20.35 12.10
CA ARG A 155 -2.86 -20.92 10.79
C ARG A 155 -2.98 -22.43 10.85
N SER A 156 -2.00 -23.10 11.45
CA SER A 156 -1.99 -24.57 11.60
C SER A 156 -3.21 -25.08 12.37
N LYS A 157 -3.60 -24.41 13.47
CA LYS A 157 -4.81 -24.73 14.24
C LYS A 157 -6.07 -24.54 13.40
N ARG A 158 -6.17 -23.45 12.62
CA ARG A 158 -7.33 -23.17 11.76
C ARG A 158 -7.47 -24.20 10.64
N MET A 159 -6.36 -24.62 10.01
CA MET A 159 -6.39 -25.66 8.98
C MET A 159 -6.74 -27.04 9.55
N GLY A 160 -6.27 -27.35 10.77
CA GLY A 160 -6.62 -28.58 11.47
C GLY A 160 -8.08 -28.67 11.87
N SER A 161 -8.73 -27.54 12.19
CA SER A 161 -10.16 -27.51 12.56
C SER A 161 -11.10 -27.58 11.35
N THR A 162 -10.72 -27.01 10.20
CA THR A 162 -11.53 -27.08 8.96
C THR A 162 -11.46 -28.45 8.27
N GLY A 163 -10.37 -29.20 8.45
CA GLY A 163 -10.24 -30.57 7.94
C GLY A 163 -11.15 -31.61 8.62
N GLY A 164 -11.78 -31.27 9.76
CA GLY A 164 -12.68 -32.16 10.50
C GLY A 164 -14.17 -32.06 10.12
N GLN A 165 -14.58 -31.07 9.31
CA GLN A 165 -15.99 -30.83 8.97
C GLN A 165 -16.42 -31.37 7.60
N SER A 166 -15.54 -32.08 6.88
CA SER A 166 -15.84 -32.66 5.56
C SER A 166 -16.19 -34.17 5.60
N GLN A 167 -16.58 -34.69 6.76
CA GLN A 167 -17.14 -36.04 6.89
C GLN A 167 -18.43 -36.01 7.72
N GLN A 168 -19.55 -35.63 7.10
CA GLN A 168 -20.90 -36.06 7.46
C GLN A 168 -21.89 -35.74 6.35
#